data_AF-A0AAP1RBS8-F1
#
_entry.id   AF-A0AAP1RBS8-F1
#
_cell.length_a   1.000
_cell.length_b   1.000
_cell.length_c   1.000
_cell.angle_alpha   90.00
_cell.angle_beta   90.00
_cell.angle_gamma   90.00
#
_symmetry.space_group_name_H-M   'P 1'
#
loop_
_entity.id
_entity.type
_entity.pdbx_description
1 polymer ?
#
loop_
_entity_poly.entity_id
_entity_poly.type
_entity_poly.pdbx_seq_one_letter_code
_entity_poly.pdbx_strand_id
1 'polypeptide(L)'
;VLRGGRHGSNYGPEQVQAVRQALESQGIATRMMVDCSHANSGKNPLNQPGVLASVLDQRLAGASDLVGVMLESHLFDGCQALGGELRYGVSITDGCLGWEGTERILRDAARRLAERR
;
A
#
# COMPACT_ATOMS: atom_id res chain seq x y z
N VAL A 1 -2.04 -6.13 9.44
CA VAL A 1 -1.96 -5.53 8.07
C VAL A 1 -3.32 -4.93 7.75
N LEU A 2 -3.34 -3.67 7.30
CA LEU A 2 -4.54 -2.96 6.85
C LEU A 2 -4.64 -3.08 5.33
N ARG A 3 -5.59 -3.88 4.82
CA ARG A 3 -5.72 -4.23 3.39
C ARG A 3 -7.07 -3.91 2.75
N GLY A 4 -7.83 -3.03 3.41
CA GLY A 4 -9.24 -2.77 3.13
C GLY A 4 -10.12 -3.99 3.39
N GLY A 5 -11.38 -3.90 2.99
CA GLY A 5 -12.34 -4.99 3.08
C GLY A 5 -13.68 -4.66 2.45
N ARG A 6 -14.74 -5.34 2.91
CA ARG A 6 -16.11 -5.13 2.40
C ARG A 6 -16.63 -3.71 2.59
N HIS A 7 -16.10 -2.98 3.57
CA HIS A 7 -16.48 -1.61 3.88
C HIS A 7 -15.59 -0.56 3.19
N GLY A 8 -14.79 -0.98 2.20
CA GLY A 8 -13.89 -0.09 1.46
C GLY A 8 -12.46 -0.10 1.99
N SER A 9 -11.73 0.98 1.72
CA SER A 9 -10.36 1.16 2.15
C SER A 9 -10.25 1.41 3.65
N ASN A 10 -9.12 1.05 4.25
CA ASN A 10 -8.84 1.23 5.67
C ASN A 10 -7.44 1.78 5.97
N TYR A 11 -6.87 2.53 5.03
CA TYR A 11 -5.58 3.21 5.21
C TYR A 11 -5.73 4.67 5.67
N GLY A 12 -6.95 5.21 5.75
CA GLY A 12 -7.19 6.58 6.15
C GLY A 12 -6.90 6.83 7.63
N PRO A 13 -6.66 8.10 8.04
CA PRO A 13 -6.29 8.43 9.41
C PRO A 13 -7.28 7.94 10.46
N GLU A 14 -8.59 8.01 10.17
CA GLU A 14 -9.64 7.56 11.07
C GLU A 14 -9.57 6.05 11.30
N GLN A 15 -9.40 5.27 10.23
CA GLN A 15 -9.30 3.80 10.33
C GLN A 15 -8.00 3.38 11.02
N VAL A 16 -6.88 4.04 10.72
CA VAL A 16 -5.60 3.80 11.41
C VAL A 16 -5.73 4.07 12.91
N GLN A 17 -6.36 5.18 13.30
CA GLN A 17 -6.60 5.51 14.71
C GLN A 17 -7.52 4.49 15.40
N ALA A 18 -8.58 4.04 14.73
CA ALA A 18 -9.46 3.01 15.27
C ALA A 18 -8.72 1.68 15.51
N VAL A 19 -7.84 1.27 14.59
CA VAL A 19 -7.02 0.06 14.78
C VAL A 19 -5.98 0.26 15.89
N ARG A 20 -5.36 1.44 15.98
CA ARG A 20 -4.46 1.77 17.10
C ARG A 20 -5.15 1.54 18.44
N GLN A 21 -6.33 2.13 18.65
CA GLN A 21 -7.10 1.98 19.89
C GLN A 21 -7.51 0.52 20.16
N ALA A 22 -7.88 -0.23 19.11
CA ALA A 22 -8.24 -1.64 19.23
C ALA A 22 -7.06 -2.54 19.61
N LEU A 23 -5.83 -2.21 19.18
CA LEU A 23 -4.62 -2.92 19.58
C LEU A 23 -4.21 -2.55 21.01
N GLU A 24 -4.26 -1.27 21.35
CA GLU A 24 -3.94 -0.75 22.70
C GLU A 24 -4.85 -1.36 23.77
N SER A 25 -6.16 -1.45 23.51
CA SER A 25 -7.12 -2.03 24.45
C SER A 25 -6.88 -3.53 24.71
N GLN A 26 -6.16 -4.20 23.81
CA GLN A 26 -5.76 -5.60 23.95
C GLN A 26 -4.32 -5.76 24.45
N GLY A 27 -3.61 -4.67 24.75
CA GLY A 27 -2.20 -4.70 25.16
C GLY A 27 -1.25 -5.15 24.04
N ILE A 28 -1.68 -5.07 22.78
CA ILE A 28 -0.88 -5.46 21.61
C ILE A 28 -0.12 -4.23 21.12
N ALA A 29 1.16 -4.41 20.77
CA ALA A 29 1.95 -3.34 20.17
C ALA A 29 1.28 -2.81 18.88
N THR A 30 1.15 -1.49 18.76
CA THR A 30 0.41 -0.81 17.70
C THR A 30 1.11 -0.82 16.34
N ARG A 31 1.97 -1.79 16.03
CA ARG A 31 2.74 -1.81 14.78
C ARG A 31 1.87 -2.26 13.61
N MET A 32 1.62 -1.34 12.68
CA MET A 32 0.73 -1.56 11.54
C MET A 32 1.48 -1.42 10.22
N MET A 33 1.18 -2.33 9.31
CA MET A 33 1.56 -2.26 7.89
C MET A 33 0.31 -2.03 7.06
N VAL A 34 0.39 -1.14 6.08
CA VAL A 34 -0.70 -0.88 5.12
C VAL A 34 -0.40 -1.57 3.80
N ASP A 35 -1.32 -2.39 3.34
CA ASP A 35 -1.34 -2.90 1.98
C ASP A 35 -1.93 -1.84 1.04
N CYS A 36 -1.14 -1.36 0.09
CA CYS A 36 -1.57 -0.33 -0.85
C CYS A 36 -2.45 -0.88 -1.99
N SER A 37 -2.51 -2.20 -2.18
CA SER A 37 -3.27 -2.89 -3.23
C SER A 37 -4.68 -3.30 -2.74
N HIS A 38 -5.24 -4.36 -3.32
CA HIS A 38 -6.51 -4.98 -2.94
C HIS A 38 -7.65 -3.97 -2.74
N ALA A 39 -8.37 -4.04 -1.62
CA ALA A 39 -9.51 -3.17 -1.35
C ALA A 39 -9.07 -1.72 -1.05
N ASN A 40 -7.80 -1.51 -0.66
CA ASN A 40 -7.27 -0.16 -0.47
C ASN A 40 -7.03 0.56 -1.80
N SER A 41 -6.67 -0.16 -2.87
CA SER A 41 -6.56 0.41 -4.22
C SER A 41 -7.89 0.41 -4.99
N GLY A 42 -8.96 -0.15 -4.43
CA GLY A 42 -10.19 -0.42 -5.17
C GLY A 42 -9.99 -1.45 -6.29
N LYS A 43 -9.03 -2.38 -6.12
CA LYS A 43 -8.57 -3.35 -7.11
C LYS A 43 -8.02 -2.73 -8.41
N ASN A 44 -7.57 -1.47 -8.34
CA ASN A 44 -6.89 -0.81 -9.45
C ASN A 44 -5.43 -0.52 -9.06
N PRO A 45 -4.43 -1.19 -9.69
CA PRO A 45 -3.02 -0.98 -9.34
C PRO A 45 -2.54 0.46 -9.45
N LEU A 46 -3.14 1.25 -10.35
CA LEU A 46 -2.78 2.65 -10.56
C LEU A 46 -3.15 3.55 -9.38
N ASN A 47 -3.97 3.05 -8.44
CA ASN A 47 -4.31 3.76 -7.21
C ASN A 47 -3.32 3.51 -6.06
N GLN A 48 -2.45 2.48 -6.15
CA GLN A 48 -1.45 2.19 -5.11
C GLN A 48 -0.56 3.41 -4.76
N PRO A 49 -0.09 4.24 -5.73
CA PRO A 49 0.65 5.47 -5.43
C PRO A 49 -0.09 6.44 -4.53
N GLY A 50 -1.41 6.60 -4.71
CA GLY A 50 -2.24 7.48 -3.87
C GLY A 50 -2.38 6.94 -2.45
N VAL A 51 -2.53 5.62 -2.30
CA VAL A 51 -2.55 4.97 -0.98
C VAL A 51 -1.21 5.18 -0.27
N LEU A 52 -0.09 4.93 -0.95
CA LEU A 52 1.25 5.13 -0.40
C LEU A 52 1.48 6.59 0.02
N ALA A 53 1.08 7.56 -0.82
CA ALA A 53 1.21 8.97 -0.50
C ALA A 53 0.47 9.33 0.80
N SER A 54 -0.77 8.84 0.98
CA SER A 54 -1.55 9.05 2.20
C SER A 54 -0.89 8.44 3.44
N VAL A 55 -0.32 7.24 3.33
CA VAL A 55 0.40 6.58 4.43
C VAL A 55 1.68 7.36 4.78
N LEU A 56 2.40 7.86 3.78
CA LEU A 56 3.57 8.70 3.99
C LEU A 56 3.21 10.02 4.67
N ASP A 57 2.13 10.68 4.25
CA ASP A 57 1.65 11.92 4.88
C ASP A 57 1.38 11.71 6.37
N GLN A 58 0.65 10.64 6.71
CA GLN A 58 0.37 10.26 8.10
C GLN A 58 1.66 9.96 8.86
N ARG A 59 2.58 9.20 8.26
CA ARG A 59 3.86 8.85 8.90
C ARG A 59 4.68 10.11 9.20
N LEU A 60 4.76 11.04 8.25
CA LEU A 60 5.46 12.32 8.39
C LEU A 60 4.79 13.23 9.43
N ALA A 61 3.47 13.20 9.53
CA ALA A 61 2.69 13.91 10.55
C ALA A 61 2.80 13.30 11.96
N GLY A 62 3.53 12.19 12.13
CA GLY A 62 3.85 11.62 13.45
C GLY A 62 3.24 10.25 13.75
N ALA A 63 2.49 9.64 12.82
CA ALA A 63 1.97 8.28 12.97
C ALA A 63 3.09 7.24 12.90
N SER A 64 3.83 7.08 14.00
CA SER A 64 5.03 6.25 14.09
C SER A 64 4.78 4.75 14.18
N ASP A 65 3.54 4.39 14.46
CA ASP A 65 2.95 3.06 14.45
C ASP A 65 2.75 2.49 13.04
N LEU A 66 2.69 3.35 12.00
CA LEU A 66 2.78 2.93 10.61
C LEU A 66 4.24 2.57 10.27
N VAL A 67 4.54 1.28 10.33
CA VAL A 67 5.91 0.75 10.25
C VAL A 67 6.30 0.25 8.87
N GLY A 68 5.34 0.10 7.95
CA GLY A 68 5.63 -0.38 6.60
C GLY A 68 4.44 -0.35 5.68
N VAL A 69 4.71 -0.65 4.40
CA VAL A 69 3.71 -0.79 3.35
C VAL A 69 3.94 -2.07 2.56
N MET A 70 2.89 -2.59 1.93
CA MET A 70 2.96 -3.63 0.91
C MET A 70 2.51 -3.05 -0.43
N LEU A 71 3.25 -3.33 -1.50
CA LEU A 71 2.96 -2.93 -2.88
C LEU A 71 2.92 -4.18 -3.76
N GLU A 72 1.98 -4.24 -4.69
CA GLU A 72 1.96 -5.24 -5.74
C GLU A 72 2.53 -4.63 -7.02
N SER A 73 3.72 -5.07 -7.39
CA SER A 73 4.47 -4.58 -8.54
C SER A 73 5.02 -5.71 -9.39
N HIS A 74 5.17 -5.45 -10.68
CA HIS A 74 5.80 -6.35 -11.63
C HIS A 74 6.58 -5.54 -12.68
N LEU A 75 7.03 -6.17 -13.77
CA LEU A 75 7.83 -5.48 -14.78
C LEU A 75 6.93 -4.53 -15.58
N PHE A 76 5.73 -4.99 -15.92
CA PHE A 76 4.73 -4.22 -16.64
C PHE A 76 3.41 -4.15 -15.86
N ASP A 77 2.63 -3.10 -16.13
CA ASP A 77 1.37 -2.83 -15.45
C ASP A 77 0.28 -3.89 -15.73
N GLY A 78 -0.65 -3.96 -14.78
CA GLY A 78 -1.90 -4.71 -14.91
C GLY A 78 -1.72 -6.20 -14.67
N CYS A 79 -2.62 -6.98 -15.30
CA CYS A 79 -2.65 -8.43 -15.21
C CYS A 79 -3.04 -9.06 -16.56
N GLN A 80 -2.96 -10.37 -16.64
CA GLN A 80 -3.41 -11.19 -17.75
C GLN A 80 -4.06 -12.47 -17.22
N ALA A 81 -4.96 -13.07 -18.01
CA ALA A 81 -5.53 -14.35 -17.68
C ALA A 81 -4.50 -15.47 -17.89
N LEU A 82 -4.59 -16.54 -17.09
CA LEU A 82 -3.79 -17.74 -17.30
C LEU A 82 -4.27 -18.49 -18.55
N GLY A 83 -3.40 -18.65 -19.54
CA GLY A 83 -3.66 -19.47 -20.73
C GLY A 83 -2.80 -19.05 -21.92
N GLY A 84 -2.61 -19.97 -22.87
CA GLY A 84 -1.86 -19.71 -24.10
C GLY A 84 -0.42 -19.23 -23.87
N GLU A 85 0.07 -18.40 -24.79
CA GLU A 85 1.36 -17.72 -24.66
C GLU A 85 1.22 -16.50 -23.74
N LEU A 86 1.92 -16.53 -22.61
CA LEU A 86 1.87 -15.48 -21.60
C LEU A 86 2.78 -14.32 -21.98
N ARG A 87 2.30 -13.08 -21.79
CA ARG A 87 3.16 -11.90 -21.89
C ARG A 87 4.18 -11.92 -20.77
N TYR A 88 5.46 -11.82 -21.12
CA TYR A 88 6.53 -11.73 -20.15
C TYR A 88 6.32 -10.53 -19.22
N GLY A 89 6.55 -10.73 -17.91
CA GLY A 89 6.57 -9.64 -16.93
C GLY A 89 5.22 -9.04 -16.55
N VAL A 90 4.10 -9.67 -16.91
CA VAL A 90 2.74 -9.26 -16.54
C VAL A 90 2.11 -10.30 -15.59
N SER A 91 1.56 -9.84 -14.47
CA SER A 91 0.93 -10.70 -13.44
C SER A 91 -0.19 -11.58 -14.02
N ILE A 92 -0.30 -12.83 -13.56
CA ILE A 92 -1.41 -13.74 -13.90
C ILE A 92 -2.52 -13.77 -12.84
N THR A 93 -2.38 -12.97 -11.78
CA THR A 93 -3.34 -12.87 -10.67
C THR A 93 -3.88 -11.44 -10.59
N ASP A 94 -3.59 -10.71 -9.52
CA ASP A 94 -4.02 -9.33 -9.34
C ASP A 94 -3.20 -8.38 -10.21
N GLY A 95 -3.81 -7.25 -10.56
CA GLY A 95 -3.15 -6.20 -11.33
C GLY A 95 -2.00 -5.59 -10.54
N CYS A 96 -0.83 -5.47 -11.15
CA CYS A 96 0.35 -4.87 -10.53
C CYS A 96 0.66 -3.49 -11.11
N LEU A 97 1.41 -2.70 -10.35
CA LEU A 97 2.09 -1.52 -10.87
C LEU A 97 3.35 -1.95 -11.65
N GLY A 98 3.60 -1.35 -12.80
CA GLY A 98 4.80 -1.60 -13.61
C GLY A 98 6.07 -1.06 -12.95
N TRP A 99 7.23 -1.43 -13.52
CA TRP A 99 8.53 -1.07 -12.96
C TRP A 99 8.74 0.44 -12.86
N GLU A 100 8.41 1.20 -13.91
CA GLU A 100 8.56 2.66 -13.93
C GLU A 100 7.74 3.34 -12.84
N GLY A 101 6.51 2.86 -12.61
CA GLY A 101 5.65 3.33 -11.53
C GLY A 101 6.24 2.99 -10.17
N THR A 102 6.73 1.76 -10.01
CA THR A 102 7.32 1.26 -8.77
C THR A 102 8.57 2.02 -8.38
N GLU A 103 9.50 2.21 -9.30
CA GLU A 103 10.72 2.99 -9.08
C GLU A 103 10.37 4.42 -8.66
N ARG A 104 9.47 5.08 -9.38
CA ARG A 104 9.05 6.45 -9.10
C ARG A 104 8.52 6.60 -7.68
N ILE A 105 7.60 5.74 -7.26
CA ILE A 105 6.97 5.88 -5.93
C ILE A 105 7.93 5.53 -4.79
N LEU A 106 8.84 4.55 -4.97
CA LEU A 106 9.82 4.20 -3.96
C LEU A 106 10.88 5.30 -3.78
N ARG A 107 11.34 5.90 -4.88
CA ARG A 107 12.28 7.04 -4.84
C ARG A 107 11.64 8.26 -4.19
N ASP A 108 10.38 8.56 -4.51
CA ASP A 108 9.64 9.65 -3.86
C ASP A 108 9.49 9.42 -2.36
N ALA A 109 9.06 8.21 -1.96
CA ALA A 109 8.95 7.83 -0.56
C ALA A 109 10.27 7.98 0.20
N ALA A 110 11.37 7.49 -0.38
CA ALA A 110 12.70 7.60 0.21
C ALA A 110 13.14 9.06 0.37
N ARG A 111 12.94 9.89 -0.65
CA ARG A 111 13.25 11.34 -0.62
C ARG A 111 12.49 12.04 0.51
N ARG A 112 11.17 11.87 0.56
CA ARG A 112 10.29 12.50 1.57
C ARG A 112 10.62 12.07 2.99
N LEU A 113 10.98 10.79 3.19
CA LEU A 113 11.37 10.27 4.50
C LEU A 113 12.76 10.76 4.94
N ALA A 114 13.67 11.01 4.00
CA ALA A 114 15.00 11.53 4.29
C ALA A 114 14.97 13.00 4.75
N GLU A 115 14.08 13.82 4.20
CA GLU A 115 13.90 15.24 4.59
C GLU A 115 13.50 15.44 6.07
N ARG A 116 13.02 14.38 6.74
CA ARG A 116 12.63 14.40 8.16
C ARG A 116 13.76 14.00 9.12
N ARG A 117 14.86 13.42 8.63
CA ARG A 117 15.99 12.98 9.46
C ARG A 117 16.93 14.14 9.78
#